data_AF-A0A927AJ32-F1
#
_entry.id   AF-A0A927AJ32-F1
#
_cell.length_a   1.000
_cell.length_b   1.000
_cell.length_c   1.000
_cell.angle_alpha   90.00
_cell.angle_beta   90.00
_cell.angle_gamma   90.00
#
_symmetry.space_group_name_H-M   'P 1'
#
loop_
_entity.id
_entity.type
_entity.pdbx_description
1 polymer ?
#
loop_
_entity_poly.entity_id
_entity_poly.type
_entity_poly.pdbx_seq_one_letter_code
_entity_poly.pdbx_strand_id
1 'polypeptide(L)'
;MRDKRNGDACILEIQGGGETSSTRILTDHVTKWENGEDVRLDSFPARVTKTGRVTTPGLIPANAWRRLQEQLIVKGGICVSSDKKFVAAMGKTIYLHLLRKLPDIETLKRQKSGELNCAFIPYEITKDEAINFYINIDNVLYLDLQELVERLIKYGVRDDELFTTSMISLEES
;
A
#
# COMPACT_ATOMS: atom_id res chain seq x y z
N MET A 1 7.29 35.44 -17.84
CA MET A 1 5.94 34.83 -17.66
C MET A 1 6.14 33.40 -17.18
N ARG A 2 5.79 33.07 -15.92
CA ARG A 2 5.72 31.66 -15.48
C ARG A 2 4.51 31.01 -16.16
N ASP A 3 4.73 29.91 -16.87
CA ASP A 3 3.68 29.16 -17.55
C ASP A 3 2.65 28.67 -16.52
N LYS A 4 1.40 29.12 -16.64
CA LYS A 4 0.26 28.70 -15.79
C LYS A 4 -0.13 27.23 -15.98
N ARG A 5 0.54 26.49 -16.87
CA ARG A 5 0.35 25.05 -17.10
C ARG A 5 1.27 24.16 -16.25
N ASN A 6 2.25 24.73 -15.55
CA ASN A 6 2.99 24.03 -14.49
C ASN A 6 2.18 24.07 -13.18
N GLY A 7 0.94 23.58 -13.21
CA GLY A 7 0.28 23.20 -11.96
C GLY A 7 1.19 22.23 -11.21
N ASP A 8 1.19 22.29 -9.88
CA ASP A 8 1.96 21.41 -8.99
C ASP A 8 1.67 19.94 -9.32
N ALA A 9 2.39 19.39 -10.30
CA ALA A 9 2.15 18.05 -10.77
C ALA A 9 2.50 17.07 -9.64
N CYS A 10 1.59 16.15 -9.38
CA CYS A 10 1.75 15.14 -8.35
C CYS A 10 1.50 13.75 -8.93
N ILE A 11 2.14 12.76 -8.34
CA ILE A 11 1.79 11.36 -8.53
C ILE A 11 0.76 10.98 -7.47
N LEU A 12 -0.41 10.51 -7.90
CA LEU A 12 -1.38 9.87 -7.03
C LEU A 12 -1.26 8.35 -7.17
N GLU A 13 -0.86 7.69 -6.10
CA GLU A 13 -0.86 6.24 -5.98
C GLU A 13 -2.07 5.80 -5.15
N ILE A 14 -2.90 4.91 -5.68
CA ILE A 14 -4.03 4.33 -4.96
C ILE A 14 -3.69 2.89 -4.61
N GLN A 15 -3.64 2.57 -3.31
CA GLN A 15 -3.32 1.24 -2.83
C GLN A 15 -4.52 0.57 -2.15
N GLY A 16 -5.06 -0.44 -2.83
CA GLY A 16 -6.09 -1.32 -2.29
C GLY A 16 -5.52 -2.52 -1.52
N GLY A 17 -6.44 -3.30 -0.95
CA GLY A 17 -6.13 -4.62 -0.44
C GLY A 17 -6.24 -5.66 -1.54
N GLY A 18 -5.19 -6.45 -1.75
CA GLY A 18 -5.25 -7.63 -2.60
C GLY A 18 -5.71 -8.86 -1.82
N GLU A 19 -6.42 -9.76 -2.50
CA GLU A 19 -6.51 -11.16 -2.07
C GLU A 19 -5.13 -11.81 -2.19
N THR A 20 -4.74 -12.60 -1.20
CA THR A 20 -3.52 -13.42 -1.29
C THR A 20 -3.84 -14.86 -1.62
N SER A 21 -2.91 -15.48 -2.34
CA SER A 21 -2.94 -16.84 -2.91
C SER A 21 -3.30 -17.98 -1.95
N SER A 22 -3.31 -17.75 -0.63
CA SER A 22 -3.75 -18.72 0.39
C SER A 22 -5.27 -18.86 0.51
N THR A 23 -6.06 -17.87 0.09
CA THR A 23 -7.53 -17.93 0.19
C THR A 23 -8.17 -18.42 -1.12
N ARG A 24 -7.67 -17.93 -2.28
CA ARG A 24 -8.18 -18.20 -3.64
C ARG A 24 -9.69 -17.97 -3.78
N ILE A 25 -10.34 -17.25 -2.86
CA ILE A 25 -11.79 -17.11 -2.83
C ILE A 25 -12.27 -16.26 -4.01
N LEU A 26 -11.62 -15.13 -4.31
CA LEU A 26 -11.89 -14.34 -5.52
C LEU A 26 -11.39 -15.08 -6.76
N THR A 27 -10.19 -15.66 -6.70
CA THR A 27 -9.60 -16.38 -7.85
C THR A 27 -10.49 -17.54 -8.30
N ASP A 28 -10.94 -18.38 -7.38
CA ASP A 28 -11.84 -19.51 -7.65
C ASP A 28 -13.21 -18.98 -8.11
N HIS A 29 -13.74 -17.91 -7.49
CA HIS A 29 -15.01 -17.31 -7.90
C HIS A 29 -14.98 -16.76 -9.34
N VAL A 30 -13.91 -16.04 -9.72
CA VAL A 30 -13.71 -15.55 -11.09
C VAL A 30 -13.52 -16.71 -12.07
N THR A 31 -12.74 -17.73 -11.70
CA THR A 31 -12.54 -18.92 -12.55
C THR A 31 -13.85 -19.65 -12.82
N LYS A 32 -14.69 -19.83 -11.80
CA LYS A 32 -16.02 -20.44 -11.95
C LYS A 32 -16.93 -19.61 -12.87
N TRP A 33 -16.89 -18.29 -12.73
CA TRP A 33 -17.66 -17.38 -13.58
C TRP A 33 -17.18 -17.44 -15.04
N GLU A 34 -15.87 -17.44 -15.26
CA GLU A 34 -15.26 -17.59 -16.58
C GLU A 34 -15.63 -18.93 -17.24
N ASN A 35 -15.75 -20.01 -16.44
CA ASN A 35 -16.18 -21.33 -16.90
C ASN A 35 -17.71 -21.45 -17.11
N GLY A 36 -18.48 -20.38 -16.91
CA GLY A 36 -19.93 -20.39 -17.07
C GLY A 36 -20.67 -21.16 -15.97
N GLU A 37 -20.04 -21.42 -14.83
CA GLU A 37 -20.74 -21.94 -13.66
C GLU A 37 -21.71 -20.88 -13.11
N ASP A 38 -22.81 -21.31 -12.49
CA ASP A 38 -23.81 -20.42 -11.90
C ASP A 38 -23.25 -19.78 -10.61
N VAL A 39 -22.45 -18.74 -10.79
CA VAL A 39 -21.91 -17.92 -9.72
C VAL A 39 -22.80 -16.70 -9.57
N ARG A 40 -23.56 -16.67 -8.48
CA ARG A 40 -24.37 -15.52 -8.08
C ARG A 40 -23.48 -14.30 -7.86
N LEU A 41 -23.49 -13.36 -8.79
CA LEU A 41 -22.75 -12.08 -8.72
C LEU A 41 -23.18 -11.23 -7.51
N ASP A 42 -24.38 -11.45 -6.98
CA ASP A 42 -24.92 -10.83 -5.77
C ASP A 42 -24.46 -11.51 -4.47
N SER A 43 -23.80 -12.66 -4.56
CA SER A 43 -23.19 -13.33 -3.41
C SER A 43 -21.71 -12.96 -3.31
N PHE A 44 -21.35 -12.17 -2.28
CA PHE A 44 -19.95 -11.89 -2.00
C PHE A 44 -19.23 -13.24 -1.77
N PRO A 45 -18.13 -13.53 -2.48
CA PRO A 45 -17.53 -14.85 -2.41
C PRO A 45 -17.03 -15.10 -1.00
N ALA A 46 -17.66 -16.05 -0.34
CA ALA A 46 -17.34 -16.49 1.00
C ALA A 46 -17.15 -18.01 0.97
N ARG A 47 -16.11 -18.49 1.63
CA ARG A 47 -15.75 -19.90 1.66
C ARG A 47 -15.95 -20.43 3.08
N VAL A 48 -16.72 -21.50 3.21
CA VAL A 48 -16.84 -22.21 4.49
C VAL A 48 -15.66 -23.18 4.60
N THR A 49 -14.84 -23.03 5.64
CA THR A 49 -13.74 -23.96 5.92
C THR A 49 -14.28 -25.33 6.36
N LYS A 50 -13.43 -26.37 6.37
CA LYS A 50 -13.78 -27.69 6.93
C LYS A 50 -14.23 -27.65 8.39
N THR A 51 -13.94 -26.55 9.10
CA THR A 51 -14.34 -26.30 10.49
C THR A 51 -15.64 -25.50 10.63
N GLY A 52 -16.36 -25.25 9.53
CA GLY A 52 -17.60 -24.49 9.52
C GLY A 52 -17.43 -22.97 9.61
N ARG A 53 -16.19 -22.45 9.52
CA ARG A 53 -15.95 -21.00 9.57
C ARG A 53 -16.14 -20.39 8.19
N VAL A 54 -16.98 -19.36 8.11
CA VAL A 54 -17.07 -18.51 6.94
C VAL A 54 -15.80 -17.67 6.85
N THR A 55 -15.07 -17.81 5.75
CA THR A 55 -13.88 -17.03 5.41
C THR A 55 -14.20 -16.19 4.18
N THR A 56 -13.91 -14.90 4.25
CA THR A 56 -14.01 -13.97 3.12
C THR A 56 -12.60 -13.59 2.68
N PRO A 57 -12.42 -13.12 1.43
CA PRO A 57 -11.17 -12.52 1.00
C PRO A 57 -10.72 -11.49 2.04
N GLY A 58 -9.54 -11.72 2.62
CA GLY A 58 -8.99 -10.89 3.68
C GLY A 58 -7.92 -9.96 3.14
N LEU A 59 -7.92 -8.71 3.62
CA LEU A 59 -6.78 -7.82 3.43
C LEU A 59 -5.56 -8.41 4.16
N ILE A 60 -4.39 -8.44 3.50
CA ILE A 60 -3.10 -8.63 4.17
C ILE A 60 -2.35 -7.28 4.18
N PRO A 61 -2.48 -6.49 5.27
CA PRO A 61 -1.91 -5.15 5.33
C PRO A 61 -0.39 -5.14 5.13
N ALA A 62 0.32 -6.17 5.60
CA ALA A 62 1.77 -6.28 5.46
C ALA A 62 2.22 -6.41 3.99
N ASN A 63 1.47 -7.14 3.16
CA ASN A 63 1.77 -7.30 1.73
C ASN A 63 1.42 -6.04 0.95
N ALA A 64 0.24 -5.46 1.24
CA ALA A 64 -0.15 -4.18 0.65
C ALA A 64 0.86 -3.07 1.01
N TRP A 65 1.38 -3.09 2.23
CA TRP A 65 2.44 -2.19 2.68
C TRP A 65 3.76 -2.41 1.94
N ARG A 66 4.25 -3.65 1.82
CA ARG A 66 5.49 -3.94 1.07
C ARG A 66 5.43 -3.39 -0.35
N ARG A 67 4.32 -3.61 -1.05
CA ARG A 67 4.12 -3.06 -2.41
C ARG A 67 4.09 -1.55 -2.42
N LEU A 68 3.38 -0.93 -1.47
CA LEU A 68 3.36 0.53 -1.36
C LEU A 68 4.76 1.09 -1.05
N GLN A 69 5.56 0.41 -0.22
CA GLN A 69 6.93 0.77 0.08
C GLN A 69 7.81 0.74 -1.18
N GLU A 70 7.70 -0.31 -2.00
CA GLU A 70 8.40 -0.38 -3.29
C GLU A 70 8.02 0.80 -4.20
N GLN A 71 6.72 1.11 -4.30
CA GLN A 71 6.24 2.25 -5.09
C GLN A 71 6.75 3.59 -4.53
N LEU A 72 6.77 3.75 -3.20
CA LEU A 72 7.30 4.95 -2.54
C LEU A 72 8.80 5.13 -2.81
N ILE A 73 9.60 4.07 -2.76
CA ILE A 73 11.04 4.16 -3.03
C ILE A 73 11.28 4.53 -4.50
N VAL A 74 10.60 3.85 -5.44
CA VAL A 74 10.83 4.05 -6.88
C VAL A 74 10.21 5.36 -7.37
N LYS A 75 8.89 5.53 -7.25
CA LYS A 75 8.18 6.71 -7.73
C LYS A 75 8.44 7.94 -6.86
N GLY A 76 8.60 7.75 -5.55
CA GLY A 76 8.95 8.85 -4.65
C GLY A 76 10.35 9.40 -4.94
N GLY A 77 11.33 8.54 -5.24
CA GLY A 77 12.66 8.98 -5.68
C GLY A 77 12.61 9.83 -6.96
N ILE A 78 11.78 9.45 -7.93
CA ILE A 78 11.54 10.25 -9.16
C ILE A 78 10.89 11.60 -8.83
N CYS A 79 9.90 11.62 -7.91
CA CYS A 79 9.28 12.86 -7.46
C CYS A 79 10.29 13.80 -6.78
N VAL A 80 11.15 13.27 -5.90
CA VAL A 80 12.21 14.06 -5.24
C VAL A 80 13.17 14.66 -6.28
N SER A 81 13.64 13.87 -7.25
CA SER A 81 14.56 14.38 -8.28
C SER A 81 13.94 15.37 -9.25
N SER A 82 12.61 15.35 -9.39
CA SER A 82 11.86 16.20 -10.31
C SER A 82 11.16 17.39 -9.62
N ASP A 83 11.37 17.57 -8.31
CA ASP A 83 10.67 18.57 -7.49
C ASP A 83 9.14 18.48 -7.63
N LYS A 84 8.61 17.25 -7.52
CA LYS A 84 7.18 16.92 -7.64
C LYS A 84 6.63 16.32 -6.36
N LYS A 85 5.31 16.38 -6.22
CA LYS A 85 4.59 15.90 -5.04
C LYS A 85 4.16 14.43 -5.20
N PHE A 86 4.01 13.74 -4.09
CA PHE A 86 3.54 12.35 -4.05
C PHE A 86 2.34 12.20 -3.11
N VAL A 87 1.31 11.49 -3.54
CA VAL A 87 0.12 11.24 -2.71
C VAL A 87 -0.17 9.74 -2.72
N ALA A 88 -0.25 9.13 -1.54
CA ALA A 88 -0.67 7.75 -1.38
C ALA A 88 -2.08 7.70 -0.79
N ALA A 89 -3.08 7.32 -1.58
CA ALA A 89 -4.43 7.07 -1.11
C ALA A 89 -4.61 5.57 -0.81
N MET A 90 -5.07 5.22 0.39
CA MET A 90 -5.20 3.82 0.79
C MET A 90 -6.37 3.59 1.74
N GLY A 91 -6.87 2.35 1.78
CA GLY A 91 -7.91 1.97 2.73
C GLY A 91 -7.45 2.15 4.19
N LYS A 92 -8.33 2.61 5.07
CA LYS A 92 -8.05 2.87 6.50
C LYS A 92 -7.29 1.74 7.20
N THR A 93 -7.60 0.47 6.91
CA THR A 93 -6.91 -0.66 7.54
C THR A 93 -5.43 -0.75 7.14
N ILE A 94 -5.09 -0.44 5.88
CA ILE A 94 -3.68 -0.37 5.43
C ILE A 94 -3.00 0.80 6.13
N TYR A 95 -3.64 1.97 6.14
CA TYR A 95 -3.13 3.17 6.82
C TYR A 95 -2.81 2.91 8.29
N LEU A 96 -3.74 2.33 9.06
CA LEU A 96 -3.53 2.02 10.48
C LEU A 96 -2.42 0.99 10.71
N HIS A 97 -2.24 0.02 9.80
CA HIS A 97 -1.12 -0.90 9.85
C HIS A 97 0.22 -0.17 9.63
N LEU A 98 0.23 0.74 8.66
CA LEU A 98 1.38 1.54 8.27
C LEU A 98 1.85 2.46 9.41
N LEU A 99 0.91 3.12 10.08
CA LEU A 99 1.20 3.95 11.26
C LEU A 99 1.94 3.19 12.38
N ARG A 100 1.69 1.88 12.53
CA ARG A 100 2.38 1.04 13.52
C ARG A 100 3.77 0.60 13.06
N LYS A 101 4.03 0.63 11.75
CA LYS A 101 5.28 0.15 11.14
C LYS A 101 6.31 1.24 10.93
N LEU A 102 5.90 2.49 10.80
CA LEU A 102 6.81 3.63 10.77
C LEU A 102 7.09 4.08 12.22
N PRO A 103 8.18 3.60 12.87
CA PRO A 103 8.59 4.16 14.15
C PRO A 103 8.81 5.67 13.97
N ASP A 104 8.42 6.44 14.98
CA ASP A 104 8.59 7.89 15.03
C ASP A 104 7.75 8.69 14.03
N ILE A 105 6.61 8.17 13.55
CA ILE A 105 5.69 8.98 12.73
C ILE A 105 5.21 10.25 13.46
N GLU A 106 5.23 10.26 14.80
CA GLU A 106 5.01 11.46 15.59
C GLU A 106 6.08 12.55 15.36
N THR A 107 7.32 12.19 15.03
CA THR A 107 8.37 13.15 14.66
C THR A 107 8.15 13.70 13.25
N LEU A 108 7.69 12.85 12.32
CA LEU A 108 7.30 13.27 10.97
C LEU A 108 6.05 14.17 10.97
N LYS A 109 5.05 13.88 11.82
CA LYS A 109 3.88 14.74 12.08
C LYS A 109 4.25 16.12 12.64
N ARG A 110 5.40 16.27 13.29
CA ARG A 110 5.83 17.49 13.99
C ARG A 110 6.65 18.45 13.14
N GLN A 111 6.98 18.10 11.88
CA GLN A 111 7.67 19.04 11.00
C GLN A 111 6.69 20.11 10.46
N LYS A 112 6.60 21.22 11.20
CA LYS A 112 6.08 22.50 10.68
C LYS A 112 7.10 23.24 9.81
N SER A 113 8.33 22.74 9.71
CA SER A 113 9.43 23.36 8.96
C SER A 113 9.99 22.37 7.94
N GLY A 114 9.50 22.48 6.72
CA GLY A 114 9.85 21.66 5.55
C GLY A 114 8.77 21.84 4.49
N GLU A 115 9.12 21.82 3.21
CA GLU A 115 8.14 21.83 2.13
C GLU A 115 7.49 20.44 2.07
N LEU A 116 6.41 20.25 2.83
CA LEU A 116 5.64 18.99 2.85
C LEU A 116 5.17 18.67 1.41
N ASN A 117 5.80 17.68 0.79
CA ASN A 117 5.58 17.28 -0.60
C ASN A 117 5.05 15.84 -0.73
N CYS A 118 4.76 15.17 0.39
CA CYS A 118 4.09 13.87 0.43
C CYS A 118 2.84 13.89 1.32
N ALA A 119 1.79 13.18 0.92
CA ALA A 119 0.59 12.99 1.73
C ALA A 119 0.08 11.53 1.71
N PHE A 120 -0.23 10.96 2.87
CA PHE A 120 -0.97 9.71 2.98
C PHE A 120 -2.43 9.99 3.35
N ILE A 121 -3.34 9.56 2.48
CA ILE A 121 -4.77 9.83 2.57
C ILE A 121 -5.50 8.50 2.86
N PRO A 122 -6.01 8.30 4.09
CA PRO A 122 -6.86 7.16 4.37
C PRO A 122 -8.27 7.40 3.82
N TYR A 123 -8.81 6.40 3.12
CA TYR A 123 -10.21 6.37 2.71
C TYR A 123 -10.97 5.19 3.34
N GLU A 124 -12.27 5.40 3.51
CA GLU A 124 -13.26 4.36 3.77
C GLU A 124 -14.20 4.23 2.57
N ILE A 125 -14.72 3.03 2.33
CA ILE A 125 -15.64 2.75 1.24
C ILE A 125 -17.02 2.45 1.83
N THR A 126 -18.07 3.09 1.33
CA THR A 126 -19.46 2.81 1.73
C THR A 126 -19.88 1.39 1.32
N LYS A 127 -20.83 0.81 2.04
CA LYS A 127 -21.38 -0.53 1.75
C LYS A 127 -22.73 -0.47 1.02
N ASP A 128 -23.03 0.67 0.42
CA ASP A 128 -24.31 0.96 -0.22
C ASP A 128 -24.26 0.60 -1.72
N GLU A 129 -25.40 0.68 -2.41
CA GLU A 129 -25.50 0.44 -3.87
C GLU A 129 -24.54 1.33 -4.68
N ALA A 130 -24.24 2.53 -4.19
CA ALA A 130 -23.20 3.40 -4.72
C ALA A 130 -21.93 3.32 -3.86
N ILE A 131 -20.81 2.97 -4.50
CA ILE A 131 -19.48 2.90 -3.89
C ILE A 131 -18.90 4.31 -3.81
N ASN A 132 -18.92 4.90 -2.62
CA ASN A 132 -18.36 6.21 -2.34
C ASN A 132 -17.10 6.09 -1.48
N PHE A 133 -16.11 6.96 -1.77
CA PHE A 133 -14.89 7.08 -0.99
C PHE A 133 -15.02 8.24 -0.01
N TYR A 134 -14.92 7.95 1.28
CA TYR A 134 -14.89 8.96 2.32
C TYR A 134 -13.46 9.20 2.80
N ILE A 135 -12.98 10.44 2.68
CA ILE A 135 -11.67 10.86 3.18
C ILE A 135 -11.88 11.53 4.53
N ASN A 136 -11.24 11.00 5.57
CA ASN A 136 -11.14 11.70 6.84
C ASN A 136 -9.93 12.63 6.79
N ILE A 137 -10.18 13.93 6.60
CA ILE A 137 -9.13 14.94 6.41
C ILE A 137 -8.22 15.08 7.64
N ASP A 138 -8.75 14.86 8.84
CA ASP A 138 -8.01 14.96 10.10
C ASP A 138 -6.97 13.84 10.26
N ASN A 139 -7.13 12.76 9.50
CA ASN A 139 -6.19 11.64 9.47
C ASN A 139 -5.22 11.69 8.28
N VAL A 140 -5.26 12.74 7.45
CA VAL A 140 -4.25 12.92 6.41
C VAL A 140 -2.90 13.18 7.07
N LEU A 141 -1.91 12.40 6.67
CA LEU A 141 -0.55 12.53 7.15
C LEU A 141 0.29 13.21 6.08
N TYR A 142 0.80 14.39 6.40
CA TYR A 142 1.74 15.12 5.55
C TYR A 142 3.17 14.83 5.97
N LEU A 143 4.05 14.63 4.99
CA LEU A 143 5.42 14.14 5.17
C LEU A 143 6.38 14.87 4.24
N ASP A 144 7.64 14.92 4.64
CA ASP A 144 8.77 15.14 3.73
C ASP A 144 9.04 13.82 2.97
N LEU A 145 8.94 13.87 1.63
CA LEU A 145 9.10 12.71 0.77
C LEU A 145 10.55 12.18 0.77
N GLN A 146 11.54 13.07 0.82
CA GLN A 146 12.95 12.68 0.81
C GLN A 146 13.28 11.93 2.11
N GLU A 147 12.90 12.51 3.26
CA GLU A 147 13.11 11.86 4.56
C GLU A 147 12.38 10.51 4.64
N LEU A 148 11.15 10.44 4.15
CA LEU A 148 10.39 9.20 4.09
C LEU A 148 11.11 8.13 3.27
N VAL A 149 11.55 8.44 2.04
CA VAL A 149 12.25 7.47 1.17
C VAL A 149 13.55 7.01 1.80
N GLU A 150 14.35 7.91 2.36
CA GLU A 150 15.60 7.56 3.04
C GLU A 150 15.36 6.64 4.25
N ARG A 151 14.34 6.94 5.06
CA ARG A 151 13.95 6.08 6.18
C ARG A 151 13.48 4.71 5.71
N LEU A 152 12.72 4.63 4.63
CA LEU A 152 12.24 3.36 4.08
C LEU A 152 13.36 2.48 3.53
N ILE A 153 14.40 3.07 2.92
CA ILE A 153 15.59 2.34 2.48
C ILE A 153 16.38 1.79 3.67
N LYS A 154 16.49 2.57 4.74
CA LYS A 154 17.14 2.16 5.99
C LYS A 154 16.27 1.20 6.82
N TYR A 155 14.99 1.06 6.49
CA TYR A 155 14.03 0.21 7.20
C TYR A 155 14.27 -1.27 6.86
N GLY A 156 15.18 -1.87 7.61
CA GLY A 156 15.49 -3.29 7.63
C GLY A 156 16.49 -3.51 8.75
N VAL A 157 16.18 -4.39 9.70
CA VAL A 157 17.18 -4.76 10.70
C VAL A 157 18.28 -5.51 9.95
N ARG A 158 19.53 -5.13 10.19
CA ARG A 158 20.67 -5.90 9.70
C ARG A 158 20.56 -7.28 10.34
N ASP A 159 20.19 -8.26 9.54
CA ASP A 159 20.22 -9.66 9.93
C ASP A 159 21.55 -10.23 9.47
N ASP A 160 22.52 -10.24 10.40
CA ASP A 160 23.86 -10.75 10.14
C ASP A 160 23.83 -12.25 9.80
N GLU A 161 22.79 -13.00 10.18
CA GLU A 161 22.65 -14.43 9.89
C GLU A 161 22.20 -14.71 8.45
N LEU A 162 21.44 -13.79 7.84
CA LEU A 162 20.90 -13.91 6.48
C LEU A 162 21.99 -14.04 5.38
N PHE A 163 23.22 -13.62 5.68
CA PHE A 163 24.38 -13.72 4.78
C PHE A 163 25.53 -14.57 5.36
N THR A 164 25.28 -15.42 6.35
CA THR A 164 26.31 -16.33 6.91
C THR A 164 26.59 -17.56 6.05
N THR A 165 25.80 -17.80 5.01
CA THR A 165 26.04 -18.96 4.13
C THR A 165 27.27 -18.69 3.27
N SER A 166 28.19 -19.66 3.22
CA SER A 166 29.30 -19.66 2.28
C SER A 166 28.77 -19.53 0.85
N MET A 167 28.96 -18.35 0.24
CA MET A 167 28.64 -18.12 -1.16
C MET A 167 29.43 -19.12 -2.01
N ILE A 168 28.73 -19.98 -2.73
CA ILE A 168 29.36 -20.91 -3.66
C ILE A 168 29.76 -20.10 -4.90
N SER A 169 31.02 -20.22 -5.34
CA SER A 169 31.48 -19.59 -6.57
C SER A 169 30.72 -20.18 -7.76
N LEU A 170 30.22 -19.31 -8.66
CA LEU A 170 29.56 -19.72 -9.90
C LEU A 170 30.49 -20.47 -10.88
N GLU A 171 31.78 -20.53 -10.58
CA GLU A 171 32.78 -21.23 -11.39
C GLU A 171 32.86 -22.76 -11.10
N GLU A 172 32.11 -23.26 -10.11
CA GLU A 172 32.09 -24.68 -9.75
C GLU A 172 30.76 -25.41 -10.08
N SER A 173 29.95 -24.89 -11.01
CA SER A 173 28.72 -25.55 -11.51
C SER A 173 28.79 -25.94 -12.97
#